data_AF-A0A820FMY5-F1
#
_entry.id   AF-A0A820FMY5-F1
#
_cell.length_a   1.000
_cell.length_b   1.000
_cell.length_c   1.000
_cell.angle_alpha   90.00
_cell.angle_beta   90.00
_cell.angle_gamma   90.00
#
_symmetry.space_group_name_H-M   'P 1'
#
loop_
_entity.id
_entity.type
_entity.pdbx_description
1 polymer ?
#
loop_
_entity_poly.entity_id
_entity_poly.type
_entity_poly.pdbx_seq_one_letter_code
_entity_poly.pdbx_strand_id
1 'polypeptide(L)'
;MIHLGKKVPIFKYGAQTNLTMGYIKTIDMKVKLDNTSYSNTIEVEWIDNIEFAQSGDSGSLYFLYDSTTNTFVPVAMHVGSKENHSYGILLYYIFHELNTG
;
A
#
# COMPACT_ATOMS: atom_id res chain seq x y z
N MET A 1 -9.64 -11.62 1.67
CA MET A 1 -9.82 -10.61 0.59
C MET A 1 -11.12 -9.85 0.78
N ILE A 2 -11.01 -8.54 0.96
CA ILE A 2 -12.15 -7.63 1.15
C ILE A 2 -12.06 -6.54 0.08
N HIS A 3 -13.13 -6.37 -0.69
CA HIS A 3 -13.29 -5.27 -1.63
C HIS A 3 -13.98 -4.11 -0.90
N LEU A 4 -13.39 -2.91 -1.00
CA LEU A 4 -14.00 -1.73 -0.40
C LEU A 4 -15.02 -1.18 -1.39
N GLY A 5 -16.32 -1.30 -1.08
CA GLY A 5 -17.42 -0.72 -1.89
C GLY A 5 -17.43 0.81 -1.96
N LYS A 6 -16.35 1.47 -1.52
CA LYS A 6 -16.13 2.91 -1.54
C LYS A 6 -14.67 3.21 -1.85
N LYS A 7 -14.42 4.35 -2.48
CA LYS A 7 -13.06 4.87 -2.69
C LYS A 7 -12.50 5.37 -1.37
N VAL A 8 -11.48 4.67 -0.84
CA VAL A 8 -10.73 5.11 0.35
C VAL A 8 -9.41 5.72 -0.13
N PRO A 9 -9.18 7.03 0.05
CA PRO A 9 -7.94 7.68 -0.37
C PRO A 9 -6.74 7.11 0.38
N ILE A 10 -5.63 6.94 -0.33
CA ILE A 10 -4.37 6.49 0.24
C ILE A 10 -3.21 7.26 -0.38
N PHE A 11 -2.20 7.53 0.43
CA PHE A 11 -1.02 8.30 0.03
C PHE A 11 0.23 7.44 0.15
N LYS A 12 1.22 7.65 -0.70
CA LYS A 12 2.56 7.05 -0.57
C LYS A 12 3.61 8.11 -0.79
N TYR A 13 4.66 8.09 0.02
CA TYR A 13 5.85 8.91 -0.20
C TYR A 13 7.02 8.01 -0.61
N GLY A 14 7.22 7.88 -1.92
CA GLY A 14 8.33 7.11 -2.52
C GLY A 14 9.62 7.94 -2.60
N ALA A 15 10.77 7.27 -2.53
CA ALA A 15 12.06 7.93 -2.70
C ALA A 15 12.26 8.49 -4.11
N GLN A 16 11.60 7.90 -5.11
CA GLN A 16 11.68 8.33 -6.50
C GLN A 16 10.42 9.08 -6.95
N THR A 17 9.24 8.55 -6.62
CA THR A 17 7.97 9.12 -7.11
C THR A 17 7.45 10.28 -6.25
N ASN A 18 8.17 10.64 -5.17
CA ASN A 18 7.69 11.58 -4.15
C ASN A 18 6.29 11.18 -3.65
N LEU A 19 5.42 12.16 -3.40
CA LEU A 19 4.06 11.96 -2.91
C LEU A 19 3.12 11.57 -4.05
N THR A 20 2.53 10.38 -3.97
CA THR A 20 1.50 9.88 -4.89
C THR A 20 0.19 9.63 -4.12
N MET A 21 -0.95 9.76 -4.80
CA MET A 21 -2.28 9.56 -4.23
C MET A 21 -3.08 8.54 -5.04
N GLY A 22 -3.78 7.66 -4.35
CA GLY A 22 -4.57 6.60 -4.97
C GLY A 22 -5.81 6.25 -4.16
N TYR A 23 -6.43 5.14 -4.54
CA TYR A 23 -7.52 4.53 -3.80
C TYR A 23 -7.21 3.08 -3.47
N ILE A 24 -7.60 2.68 -2.26
CA ILE A 24 -7.58 1.27 -1.89
C ILE A 24 -8.63 0.54 -2.72
N LYS A 25 -8.21 -0.51 -3.42
CA LYS A 25 -9.09 -1.39 -4.20
C LYS A 25 -9.46 -2.63 -3.40
N THR A 26 -8.45 -3.28 -2.84
CA THR A 26 -8.59 -4.56 -2.15
C THR A 26 -7.67 -4.62 -0.93
N ILE A 27 -8.13 -5.26 0.15
CA ILE A 27 -7.30 -5.57 1.32
C ILE A 27 -7.34 -7.08 1.62
N ASP A 28 -6.36 -7.54 2.39
CA ASP A 28 -6.23 -8.93 2.83
C ASP A 28 -6.20 -9.90 1.62
N MET A 29 -5.30 -9.62 0.68
CA MET A 29 -5.09 -10.47 -0.48
C MET A 29 -3.70 -11.13 -0.48
N LYS A 30 -3.59 -12.23 -1.22
CA LYS A 30 -2.32 -12.82 -1.60
C LYS A 30 -1.95 -12.32 -2.99
N VAL A 31 -0.73 -11.81 -3.14
CA VAL A 31 -0.19 -11.36 -4.43
C VAL A 31 1.13 -12.05 -4.68
N LYS A 32 1.36 -12.44 -5.93
CA LYS A 32 2.66 -12.94 -6.39
C LYS A 32 3.29 -11.86 -7.26
N LEU A 33 4.40 -11.31 -6.80
CA LEU A 33 5.22 -10.36 -7.53
C LEU A 33 6.54 -11.04 -7.87
N ASP A 34 6.85 -11.12 -9.17
CA ASP A 34 7.94 -11.92 -9.71
C ASP A 34 7.90 -13.37 -9.17
N ASN A 35 8.86 -13.72 -8.31
CA ASN A 35 9.01 -15.04 -7.70
C ASN A 35 8.66 -15.07 -6.20
N THR A 36 8.17 -13.96 -5.64
CA THR A 36 7.85 -13.83 -4.22
C THR A 36 6.33 -13.74 -4.01
N SER A 37 5.81 -14.56 -3.11
CA SER A 37 4.41 -14.53 -2.69
C SER A 37 4.27 -13.75 -1.40
N TYR A 38 3.39 -12.75 -1.41
CA TYR A 38 3.04 -11.94 -0.25
C TYR A 38 1.61 -12.26 0.19
N SER A 39 1.37 -12.32 1.49
CA SER A 39 0.03 -12.45 2.11
C SER A 39 -0.29 -11.20 2.93
N ASN A 40 -1.56 -11.01 3.31
CA ASN A 40 -2.01 -9.86 4.10
C ASN A 40 -1.65 -8.52 3.44
N THR A 41 -1.90 -8.43 2.13
CA THR A 41 -1.54 -7.25 1.33
C THR A 41 -2.71 -6.34 1.06
N ILE A 42 -2.39 -5.08 0.74
CA ILE A 42 -3.28 -4.07 0.19
C ILE A 42 -2.95 -3.85 -1.28
N GLU A 43 -3.97 -3.72 -2.12
CA GLU A 43 -3.87 -3.30 -3.51
C GLU A 43 -4.37 -1.86 -3.63
N VAL A 44 -3.55 -1.02 -4.25
CA VAL A 44 -3.85 0.39 -4.50
C VAL A 44 -3.91 0.62 -6.00
N GLU A 45 -4.97 1.29 -6.43
CA GLU A 45 -5.11 1.88 -7.75
C GLU A 45 -4.74 3.36 -7.67
N TRP A 46 -3.73 3.80 -8.42
CA TRP A 46 -3.25 5.17 -8.34
C TRP A 46 -4.06 6.10 -9.24
N ILE A 47 -4.27 7.31 -8.74
CA ILE A 47 -4.86 8.40 -9.52
C ILE A 47 -3.68 9.05 -10.23
N ASP A 48 -3.87 9.38 -11.50
CA ASP A 48 -2.95 10.09 -12.40
C ASP A 48 -2.04 9.24 -13.31
N ASN A 49 -1.76 9.79 -14.50
CA ASN A 49 -0.80 9.27 -15.50
C ASN A 49 0.66 9.58 -15.14
N ILE A 50 0.97 9.71 -13.85
CA ILE A 50 2.32 9.89 -13.34
C ILE A 50 2.85 8.56 -12.84
N GLU A 51 4.17 8.45 -12.84
CA GLU A 51 4.85 7.26 -12.34
C GLU A 51 4.55 7.09 -10.85
N PHE A 52 3.85 6.01 -10.51
CA PHE A 52 3.36 5.78 -9.16
C PHE A 52 4.27 4.83 -8.36
N ALA A 53 5.16 4.10 -9.04
CA ALA A 53 6.17 3.27 -8.41
C ALA A 53 7.38 3.14 -9.33
N GLN A 54 8.58 3.31 -8.77
CA GLN A 54 9.84 3.02 -9.44
C GLN A 54 10.74 2.12 -8.58
N SER A 55 11.77 1.52 -9.20
CA SER A 55 12.85 0.89 -8.46
C SER A 55 13.47 1.89 -7.47
N GLY A 56 13.41 1.55 -6.18
CA GLY A 56 13.83 2.43 -5.09
C GLY A 56 12.69 2.91 -4.19
N ASP A 57 11.43 2.74 -4.59
CA ASP A 57 10.28 3.05 -3.73
C ASP A 57 9.93 1.92 -2.74
N SER A 58 10.46 0.71 -2.94
CA SER A 58 10.20 -0.42 -2.04
C SER A 58 10.59 -0.08 -0.61
N GLY A 59 9.73 -0.40 0.35
CA GLY A 59 9.88 0.02 1.75
C GLY A 59 9.23 1.36 2.11
N SER A 60 8.75 2.14 1.12
CA SER A 60 7.95 3.34 1.40
C SER A 60 6.62 2.99 2.10
N LEU A 61 6.17 3.88 2.97
CA LEU A 61 4.92 3.67 3.72
C LEU A 61 3.72 4.21 2.95
N TYR A 62 2.60 3.52 3.13
CA TYR A 62 1.27 3.96 2.70
C TYR A 62 0.54 4.55 3.88
N PHE A 63 -0.13 5.69 3.66
CA PHE A 63 -0.79 6.46 4.69
C PHE A 63 -2.27 6.66 4.38
N LEU A 64 -3.10 6.56 5.41
CA LEU A 64 -4.46 7.07 5.40
C LEU A 64 -4.51 8.39 6.16
N TYR A 65 -5.36 9.31 5.73
CA TYR A 65 -5.65 10.52 6.49
C TYR A 65 -6.86 10.28 7.38
N ASP A 66 -6.68 10.37 8.70
CA ASP A 66 -7.75 10.35 9.68
C ASP A 66 -8.19 11.79 9.97
N SER A 67 -9.35 12.17 9.44
CA SER A 67 -9.92 13.50 9.62
C SER A 67 -10.42 13.77 11.04
N THR A 68 -10.62 12.74 11.86
CA THR A 68 -11.07 12.90 13.25
C THR A 68 -9.93 13.36 14.15
N THR A 69 -8.70 12.92 13.85
CA THR A 69 -7.49 13.27 14.59
C THR A 69 -6.58 14.24 13.86
N ASN A 70 -6.86 14.54 12.58
CA ASN A 70 -6.01 15.33 11.69
C ASN A 70 -4.59 14.74 11.58
N THR A 71 -4.50 13.42 11.42
CA THR A 71 -3.22 12.70 11.35
C THR A 71 -3.12 11.77 10.14
N PHE A 72 -1.89 11.53 9.69
CA PHE A 72 -1.59 10.49 8.72
C PHE A 72 -1.21 9.19 9.44
N VAL A 73 -1.99 8.14 9.22
CA VAL A 73 -1.80 6.83 9.83
C VAL A 73 -1.12 5.90 8.84
N PRO A 74 0.09 5.38 9.14
CA PRO A 74 0.74 4.41 8.29
C PRO A 74 0.00 3.07 8.37
N VAL A 75 -0.34 2.48 7.23
CA VAL A 75 -1.18 1.26 7.17
C VAL A 75 -0.51 0.09 6.45
N ALA A 76 0.39 0.36 5.51
CA ALA A 76 1.11 -0.67 4.77
C ALA A 76 2.50 -0.18 4.35
N MET A 77 3.34 -1.14 3.95
CA MET A 77 4.67 -0.87 3.38
C MET A 77 4.71 -1.38 1.94
N HIS A 78 5.14 -0.55 1.00
CA HIS A 78 5.28 -0.88 -0.42
C HIS A 78 6.23 -2.06 -0.64
N VAL A 79 5.77 -3.06 -1.40
CA VAL A 79 6.59 -4.22 -1.77
C VAL A 79 6.77 -4.43 -3.26
N GLY A 80 5.97 -3.73 -4.08
CA GLY A 80 6.15 -3.71 -5.52
C GLY A 80 4.88 -3.30 -6.26
N SER A 81 4.96 -3.32 -7.58
CA SER A 81 3.92 -2.88 -8.48
C SER A 81 3.77 -3.82 -9.67
N LYS A 82 2.59 -3.78 -10.29
CA LYS A 82 2.31 -4.45 -11.56
C LYS A 82 1.26 -3.64 -12.31
N GLU A 83 1.47 -3.41 -13.60
CA GLU A 83 0.57 -2.61 -14.45
C GLU A 83 0.35 -1.20 -13.87
N ASN A 84 -0.88 -0.84 -13.51
CA ASN A 84 -1.25 0.43 -12.85
C ASN A 84 -1.54 0.27 -11.36
N HIS A 85 -1.13 -0.85 -10.76
CA HIS A 85 -1.38 -1.19 -9.38
C HIS A 85 -0.09 -1.26 -8.58
N SER A 86 -0.19 -0.90 -7.31
CA SER A 86 0.86 -1.18 -6.33
C SER A 86 0.33 -2.00 -5.17
N TYR A 87 1.24 -2.72 -4.55
CA TYR A 87 0.94 -3.61 -3.45
C TYR A 87 1.78 -3.23 -2.24
N GLY A 88 1.15 -3.31 -1.07
CA GLY A 88 1.84 -3.16 0.21
C GLY A 88 1.49 -4.28 1.18
N ILE A 89 2.40 -4.63 2.08
CA ILE A 89 2.09 -5.53 3.21
C ILE A 89 1.49 -4.70 4.33
N LEU A 90 0.38 -5.15 4.92
CA LEU A 90 -0.26 -4.49 6.05
C LEU A 90 0.70 -4.42 7.26
N LEU A 91 0.90 -3.23 7.82
CA LEU A 91 1.80 -3.06 8.98
C LEU A 91 1.31 -3.81 10.22
N TYR A 92 -0.01 -3.92 10.41
CA TYR A 92 -0.59 -4.74 11.47
C TYR A 92 -0.07 -6.18 11.44
N TYR A 93 0.05 -6.77 10.25
CA TYR A 93 0.56 -8.13 10.09
C TYR A 93 2.04 -8.22 10.44
N ILE A 94 2.85 -7.27 9.97
CA ILE A 94 4.29 -7.20 10.32
C ILE A 94 4.48 -7.11 11.83
N PHE A 95 3.74 -6.22 12.51
CA PHE A 95 3.83 -6.09 13.95
C PHE A 95 3.30 -7.29 14.71
N HIS A 96 2.26 -7.96 14.20
CA HIS A 96 1.77 -9.19 14.81
C HIS A 96 2.85 -10.28 14.79
N GLU A 97 3.42 -10.57 13.61
CA GLU A 97 4.49 -11.55 13.45
C GLU A 97 5.72 -11.25 14.34
N LEU A 98 6.11 -9.98 14.47
CA LEU A 98 7.23 -9.59 15.34
C LEU A 98 6.96 -9.78 16.84
N ASN A 99 5.69 -9.79 17.26
CA ASN A 99 5.32 -9.89 18.69
C ASN A 99 4.83 -11.30 19.09
N THR A 100 4.44 -12.13 18.13
CA THR A 100 3.93 -13.49 18.38
C THR A 100 4.80 -14.60 17.79
N GLY A 101 5.80 -14.25 16.98
CA GLY A 101 6.77 -15.16 16.38
C GLY A 101 7.91 -15.56 17.31
#